data_AF-A0A7Z9W6K7-F1
#
_entry.id   AF-A0A7Z9W6K7-F1
#
_cell.length_a   1.000
_cell.length_b   1.000
_cell.length_c   1.000
_cell.angle_alpha   90.00
_cell.angle_beta   90.00
_cell.angle_gamma   90.00
#
_symmetry.space_group_name_H-M   'P 1'
#
loop_
_entity.id
_entity.type
_entity.pdbx_description
1 polymer ?
#
loop_
_entity_poly.entity_id
_entity_poly.type
_entity_poly.pdbx_seq_one_letter_code
_entity_poly.pdbx_strand_id
1 'polypeptide(L)'
;KIKVVPFDALTGLKEFHVSNALMELGAPTALISPLVQNLPKLWDLYNNYGMLMLELNPIRMQPGKGGRLAPIACDFKCAFDLDDPAWKRLHLPAHLFASDYSEFEQEINQLRTYQGQSDVFVMNDKGTITAPTFGGGANAMVTELLGEEATISSDFGGNPPYVKMNDISKISFKYWLPQSNVLFIIGGKANNTDIYETFRAMGDGLREFFQTHGPIPLFVVVGRGGPNVIRGMNYLRDILDSLGIPYRFFGHDSAMSEVINYALAINEWMKNGGKDDIKAKLKI
;
A
#
# COMPACT_ATOMS: atom_id res chain seq x y z
N LYS A 1 -6.96 18.65 -31.10
CA LYS A 1 -5.54 18.47 -31.51
C LYS A 1 -4.71 18.37 -30.24
N ILE A 2 -3.69 17.51 -30.20
CA ILE A 2 -2.84 17.29 -29.03
C ILE A 2 -1.38 17.45 -29.48
N LYS A 3 -0.55 18.09 -28.65
CA LYS A 3 0.89 18.21 -28.87
C LYS A 3 1.62 17.78 -27.60
N VAL A 4 2.61 16.92 -27.77
CA VAL A 4 3.56 16.54 -26.71
C VAL A 4 4.86 17.27 -26.98
N VAL A 5 5.41 17.93 -25.97
CA VAL A 5 6.62 18.73 -26.08
C VAL A 5 7.63 18.20 -25.06
N PRO A 6 8.66 17.45 -25.49
CA PRO A 6 9.76 17.12 -24.61
C PRO A 6 10.57 18.38 -24.30
N PHE A 7 11.07 18.47 -23.08
CA PHE A 7 12.02 19.50 -22.65
C PHE A 7 12.96 18.91 -21.60
N ASP A 8 14.12 19.53 -21.42
CA ASP A 8 15.11 19.10 -20.43
C ASP A 8 14.67 19.57 -19.02
N ALA A 9 14.46 18.61 -18.11
CA ALA A 9 14.06 18.88 -16.73
C ALA A 9 15.08 19.73 -15.97
N LEU A 10 16.37 19.72 -16.31
CA LEU A 10 17.37 20.57 -15.66
C LEU A 10 17.20 22.05 -16.02
N THR A 11 16.71 22.31 -17.23
CA THR A 11 16.50 23.68 -17.73
C THR A 11 15.05 24.14 -17.58
N GLY A 12 14.11 23.20 -17.45
CA GLY A 12 12.70 23.45 -17.22
C GLY A 12 11.90 23.87 -18.45
N LEU A 13 10.60 24.12 -18.23
CA LEU A 13 9.70 24.56 -19.29
C LEU A 13 9.99 26.02 -19.67
N LYS A 14 10.38 26.25 -20.93
CA LYS A 14 10.66 27.59 -21.47
C LYS A 14 9.57 28.10 -22.41
N GLU A 15 9.54 29.42 -22.62
CA GLU A 15 8.60 30.11 -23.50
C GLU A 15 8.54 29.53 -24.92
N PHE A 16 9.69 29.19 -25.51
CA PHE A 16 9.73 28.66 -26.87
C PHE A 16 9.08 27.28 -27.01
N HIS A 17 9.12 26.45 -25.96
CA HIS A 17 8.44 25.16 -25.94
C HIS A 17 6.92 25.35 -26.08
N VAL A 18 6.38 26.33 -25.36
CA VAL A 18 4.96 26.67 -25.37
C VAL A 18 4.56 27.36 -26.66
N SER A 19 5.35 28.35 -27.12
CA SER A 19 5.01 29.11 -28.33
C SER A 19 4.98 28.22 -29.57
N ASN A 20 5.99 27.36 -29.76
CA ASN A 20 6.06 26.44 -30.89
C ASN A 20 4.88 25.46 -30.89
N ALA A 21 4.56 24.90 -29.73
CA ALA A 21 3.42 23.99 -29.59
C ALA A 21 2.08 24.65 -29.93
N LEU A 22 1.84 25.87 -29.44
CA LEU A 22 0.62 26.61 -29.72
C LEU A 22 0.50 26.99 -31.21
N MET A 23 1.61 27.39 -31.84
CA MET A 23 1.65 27.71 -33.28
C MET A 23 1.32 26.47 -34.12
N GLU A 24 1.94 25.33 -33.85
CA GLU A 24 1.69 24.08 -34.57
C GLU A 24 0.27 23.55 -34.39
N LEU A 25 -0.31 23.75 -33.21
CA LEU A 25 -1.72 23.42 -32.95
C LEU A 25 -2.69 24.35 -33.70
N GLY A 26 -2.22 25.50 -34.19
CA GLY A 26 -3.03 26.53 -34.85
C GLY A 26 -3.83 27.36 -33.85
N ALA A 27 -3.26 27.63 -32.67
CA ALA A 27 -3.91 28.48 -31.67
C ALA A 27 -4.05 29.93 -32.19
N PRO A 28 -5.16 30.63 -31.89
CA PRO A 28 -5.31 32.03 -32.28
C PRO A 28 -4.21 32.91 -31.69
N THR A 29 -3.66 33.84 -32.47
CA THR A 29 -2.54 34.71 -32.07
C THR A 29 -2.80 35.48 -30.78
N ALA A 30 -4.05 35.90 -30.55
CA ALA A 30 -4.47 36.59 -29.34
C ALA A 30 -4.27 35.76 -28.06
N LEU A 31 -4.22 34.43 -28.15
CA LEU A 31 -4.04 33.52 -27.02
C LEU A 31 -2.58 33.16 -26.77
N ILE A 32 -1.74 33.21 -27.81
CA ILE A 32 -0.35 32.72 -27.75
C ILE A 32 0.45 33.52 -26.73
N SER A 33 0.50 34.84 -26.87
CA SER A 33 1.32 35.69 -25.98
C SER A 33 0.91 35.56 -24.50
N PRO A 34 -0.38 35.63 -24.13
CA PRO A 34 -0.80 35.40 -22.74
C PRO A 34 -0.43 34.03 -22.17
N LEU A 35 -0.55 32.97 -22.98
CA LEU A 35 -0.20 31.61 -22.54
C LEU A 35 1.31 31.42 -22.40
N VAL A 36 2.10 31.92 -23.35
CA VAL A 36 3.56 31.84 -23.32
C VAL A 36 4.15 32.56 -22.10
N GLN A 37 3.54 33.66 -21.65
CA GLN A 37 3.99 34.39 -20.47
C GLN A 37 3.65 33.71 -19.14
N ASN A 38 2.73 32.74 -19.12
CA ASN A 38 2.22 32.17 -17.86
C ASN A 38 2.47 30.67 -17.72
N LEU A 39 2.33 29.88 -18.78
CA LEU A 39 2.52 28.42 -18.71
C LEU A 39 3.94 28.00 -18.29
N PRO A 40 5.04 28.66 -18.70
CA PRO A 40 6.38 28.32 -18.21
C PRO A 40 6.52 28.41 -16.68
N LYS A 41 5.77 29.31 -16.02
CA LYS A 41 5.82 29.47 -14.55
C LYS A 41 5.29 28.25 -13.80
N LEU A 42 4.53 27.38 -14.46
CA LEU A 42 4.08 26.11 -13.87
C LEU A 42 5.26 25.17 -13.60
N TRP A 43 6.39 25.35 -14.29
CA TRP A 43 7.62 24.62 -13.98
C TRP A 43 8.15 24.95 -12.59
N ASP A 44 8.12 26.22 -12.19
CA ASP A 44 8.57 26.61 -10.85
C ASP A 44 7.69 25.99 -9.77
N LEU A 45 6.38 25.90 -10.05
CA LEU A 45 5.43 25.22 -9.17
C LEU A 45 5.71 23.70 -9.12
N TYR A 46 5.95 23.07 -10.27
CA TYR A 46 6.23 21.64 -10.37
C TYR A 46 7.54 21.26 -9.64
N ASN A 47 8.64 21.92 -10.01
CA ASN A 47 9.99 21.59 -9.57
C ASN A 47 10.27 21.94 -8.11
N ASN A 48 9.65 23.02 -7.60
CA ASN A 48 9.97 23.52 -6.26
C ASN A 48 8.97 23.08 -5.20
N TYR A 49 7.93 22.30 -5.50
CA TYR A 49 6.90 21.92 -4.54
C TYR A 49 6.56 20.43 -4.54
N GLY A 50 7.48 19.58 -5.02
CA GLY A 50 7.33 18.13 -4.96
C GLY A 50 6.14 17.61 -5.75
N MET A 51 5.83 18.20 -6.91
CA MET A 51 4.73 17.72 -7.74
C MET A 51 5.20 16.62 -8.68
N LEU A 52 4.35 15.60 -8.86
CA LEU A 52 4.50 14.54 -9.86
C LEU A 52 3.73 14.86 -11.15
N MET A 53 2.68 15.68 -11.04
CA MET A 53 1.83 16.06 -12.17
C MET A 53 1.12 17.38 -11.90
N LEU A 54 0.86 18.13 -12.96
CA LEU A 54 0.03 19.32 -12.97
C LEU A 54 -0.80 19.39 -14.26
N GLU A 55 -2.10 19.62 -14.13
CA GLU A 55 -3.07 19.74 -15.22
C GLU A 55 -3.93 20.99 -15.02
N LEU A 56 -4.08 21.78 -16.09
CA LEU A 56 -5.03 22.89 -16.18
C LEU A 56 -6.11 22.57 -17.20
N ASN A 57 -7.38 22.39 -16.78
CA ASN A 57 -8.43 22.01 -17.73
C ASN A 57 -9.87 22.38 -17.30
N PRO A 58 -10.47 23.50 -17.75
CA PRO A 58 -10.01 24.32 -18.87
C PRO A 58 -9.19 25.55 -18.43
N ILE A 59 -8.42 26.10 -19.37
CA ILE A 59 -7.94 27.48 -19.29
C ILE A 59 -8.96 28.37 -20.04
N ARG A 60 -9.50 29.37 -19.35
CA ARG A 60 -10.36 30.41 -19.95
C ARG A 60 -9.61 31.73 -20.03
N MET A 61 -10.05 32.59 -20.95
CA MET A 61 -9.45 33.91 -21.15
C MET A 61 -10.40 34.96 -20.62
N GLN A 62 -9.89 35.85 -19.76
CA GLN A 62 -10.63 37.00 -19.27
C GLN A 62 -9.98 38.32 -19.73
N PRO A 63 -10.73 39.43 -19.79
CA PRO A 63 -10.15 40.75 -19.99
C PRO A 63 -9.12 41.06 -18.89
N GLY A 64 -7.89 41.31 -19.30
CA GLY A 64 -6.80 41.72 -18.43
C GLY A 64 -6.48 43.21 -18.55
N LYS A 65 -5.43 43.65 -17.85
CA LYS A 65 -4.99 45.05 -17.87
C LYS A 65 -4.51 45.47 -19.26
N GLY A 66 -4.89 46.67 -19.69
CA GLY A 66 -4.42 47.26 -20.96
C GLY A 66 -4.93 46.55 -22.22
N GLY A 67 -6.12 45.93 -22.16
CA GLY A 67 -6.75 45.27 -23.32
C GLY A 67 -6.16 43.91 -23.70
N ARG A 68 -5.21 43.39 -22.92
CA ARG A 68 -4.64 42.04 -23.11
C ARG A 68 -5.52 40.99 -22.45
N LEU A 69 -5.56 39.78 -23.02
CA LEU A 69 -6.21 38.64 -22.37
C LEU A 69 -5.33 38.13 -21.21
N ALA A 70 -5.99 37.68 -20.14
CA ALA A 70 -5.36 36.98 -19.03
C ALA A 70 -5.88 35.53 -18.98
N PRO A 71 -4.99 34.51 -18.99
CA PRO A 71 -5.40 33.13 -18.85
C PRO A 71 -5.78 32.83 -17.40
N ILE A 72 -6.89 32.11 -17.21
CA ILE A 72 -7.41 31.67 -15.92
C ILE A 72 -7.58 30.17 -15.96
N ALA A 73 -6.87 29.48 -15.05
CA ALA A 73 -7.10 28.07 -14.79
C ALA A 73 -8.45 27.94 -14.06
N CYS A 74 -9.45 27.39 -14.74
CA CYS A 74 -10.77 27.15 -14.14
C CYS A 74 -10.82 25.85 -13.35
N ASP A 75 -9.97 24.89 -13.72
CA ASP A 75 -9.73 23.66 -12.97
C ASP A 75 -8.23 23.44 -12.91
N PHE A 76 -7.76 23.05 -11.72
CA PHE A 76 -6.36 22.77 -11.44
C PHE A 76 -6.30 21.42 -10.73
N LYS A 77 -5.63 20.46 -11.37
CA LYS A 77 -5.36 19.16 -10.76
C LYS A 77 -3.86 18.97 -10.66
N CYS A 78 -3.41 18.39 -9.56
CA CYS A 78 -2.02 18.05 -9.37
C CYS A 78 -1.91 16.77 -8.54
N ALA A 79 -0.75 16.14 -8.62
CA ALA A 79 -0.35 15.05 -7.75
C ALA A 79 0.98 15.43 -7.10
N PHE A 80 1.15 15.07 -5.83
CA PHE A 80 2.35 15.35 -5.06
C PHE A 80 3.11 14.06 -4.77
N ASP A 81 4.43 14.18 -4.72
CA ASP A 81 5.29 13.22 -4.04
C ASP A 81 5.18 13.50 -2.54
N LEU A 82 4.53 12.60 -1.80
CA LEU A 82 4.31 12.78 -0.37
C LEU A 82 5.60 12.59 0.45
N ASP A 83 6.60 11.93 -0.12
CA ASP A 83 7.91 11.75 0.52
C ASP A 83 8.77 13.03 0.41
N ASP A 84 8.51 13.91 -0.57
CA ASP A 84 9.16 15.22 -0.66
C ASP A 84 8.46 16.25 0.25
N PRO A 85 9.09 16.75 1.34
CA PRO A 85 8.45 17.73 2.22
C PRO A 85 8.21 19.10 1.55
N ALA A 86 8.73 19.35 0.34
CA ALA A 86 8.59 20.61 -0.39
C ALA A 86 7.14 21.08 -0.53
N TRP A 87 6.19 20.16 -0.69
CA TRP A 87 4.76 20.48 -0.85
C TRP A 87 4.19 21.22 0.37
N LYS A 88 4.75 21.01 1.57
CA LYS A 88 4.31 21.66 2.82
C LYS A 88 4.42 23.18 2.76
N ARG A 89 5.29 23.72 1.90
CA ARG A 89 5.44 25.16 1.66
C ARG A 89 4.20 25.82 1.04
N LEU A 90 3.30 25.03 0.45
CA LEU A 90 2.04 25.52 -0.10
C LEU A 90 1.00 25.81 0.99
N HIS A 91 1.24 25.39 2.24
CA HIS A 91 0.30 25.54 3.36
C HIS A 91 -1.10 25.00 3.04
N LEU A 92 -1.15 23.92 2.25
CA LEU A 92 -2.39 23.26 1.87
C LEU A 92 -3.04 22.63 3.13
N PRO A 93 -4.37 22.73 3.27
CA PRO A 93 -5.07 22.11 4.38
C PRO A 93 -4.79 20.60 4.48
N ALA A 94 -4.51 20.11 5.69
CA ALA A 94 -4.18 18.70 5.93
C ALA A 94 -5.26 17.73 5.44
N HIS A 95 -6.53 18.14 5.46
CA HIS A 95 -7.65 17.33 4.98
C HIS A 95 -7.65 17.12 3.45
N LEU A 96 -6.89 17.90 2.66
CA LEU A 96 -6.72 17.65 1.23
C LEU A 96 -5.87 16.40 0.95
N PHE A 97 -5.06 15.99 1.94
CA PHE A 97 -4.21 14.80 1.89
C PHE A 97 -4.67 13.71 2.84
N ALA A 98 -5.81 13.93 3.51
CA ALA A 98 -6.51 12.85 4.17
C ALA A 98 -7.09 11.97 3.07
N SER A 99 -6.28 11.03 2.55
CA SER A 99 -6.84 9.74 2.19
C SER A 99 -7.62 9.27 3.40
N ASP A 100 -8.87 8.82 3.19
CA ASP A 100 -9.72 8.26 4.24
C ASP A 100 -9.07 6.97 4.76
N TYR A 101 -7.97 7.09 5.49
CA TYR A 101 -7.33 5.99 6.17
C TYR A 101 -8.35 5.45 7.15
N SER A 102 -8.69 4.19 6.99
CA SER A 102 -9.43 3.41 7.98
C SER A 102 -8.75 3.51 9.34
N GLU A 103 -9.51 3.27 10.42
CA GLU A 103 -8.96 3.24 11.78
C GLU A 103 -7.78 2.26 11.88
N PHE A 104 -7.88 1.13 11.18
CA PHE A 104 -6.80 0.14 11.06
C PHE A 104 -5.52 0.74 10.44
N GLU A 105 -5.62 1.40 9.28
CA GLU A 105 -4.46 2.03 8.63
C GLU A 105 -3.87 3.13 9.50
N GLN A 106 -4.70 3.91 10.20
CA GLN A 106 -4.22 4.94 11.13
C GLN A 106 -3.44 4.32 12.30
N GLU A 107 -3.97 3.27 12.94
CA GLU A 107 -3.29 2.58 14.06
C GLU A 107 -1.93 2.00 13.61
N ILE A 108 -1.84 1.36 12.45
CA ILE A 108 -0.56 0.83 11.93
C ILE A 108 0.38 1.96 11.52
N ASN A 109 -0.12 3.03 10.91
CA ASN A 109 0.71 4.16 10.49
C ASN A 109 1.34 4.89 11.68
N GLN A 110 0.74 4.86 12.87
CA GLN A 110 1.35 5.37 14.10
C GLN A 110 2.60 4.58 14.54
N LEU A 111 2.74 3.32 14.09
CA LEU A 111 3.90 2.48 14.35
C LEU A 111 5.04 2.68 13.35
N ARG A 112 4.91 3.61 12.40
CA ARG A 112 5.99 3.96 11.46
C ARG A 112 7.18 4.52 12.23
N THR A 113 8.31 3.84 12.11
CA THR A 113 9.59 4.21 12.72
C THR A 113 10.68 4.08 11.66
N TYR A 114 11.88 4.60 11.94
CA TYR A 114 13.03 4.47 11.04
C TYR A 114 13.45 3.00 10.82
N GLN A 115 13.10 2.09 11.73
CA GLN A 115 13.48 0.69 11.68
C GLN A 115 12.26 -0.21 11.39
N GLY A 116 12.29 -0.88 10.24
CA GLY A 116 11.23 -1.76 9.75
C GLY A 116 10.13 -0.98 9.02
N GLN A 117 9.76 -1.47 7.85
CA GLN A 117 8.66 -0.96 7.05
C GLN A 117 7.33 -1.46 7.63
N SER A 118 6.28 -0.64 7.52
CA SER A 118 4.94 -0.95 8.00
C SER A 118 3.89 -0.31 7.10
N ASP A 119 4.06 -0.49 5.79
CA ASP A 119 3.06 -0.06 4.81
C ASP A 119 1.88 -1.01 4.85
N VAL A 120 0.68 -0.46 4.96
CA VAL A 120 -0.54 -1.24 4.93
C VAL A 120 -1.64 -0.45 4.24
N PHE A 121 -2.48 -1.16 3.49
CA PHE A 121 -3.70 -0.66 2.88
C PHE A 121 -4.83 -1.67 3.05
N VAL A 122 -6.04 -1.21 3.32
CA VAL A 122 -7.24 -2.05 3.26
C VAL A 122 -7.62 -2.25 1.80
N MET A 123 -7.65 -3.51 1.36
CA MET A 123 -8.04 -3.84 -0.01
C MET A 123 -9.54 -4.10 -0.11
N ASN A 124 -10.05 -5.00 0.73
CA ASN A 124 -11.45 -5.36 0.78
C ASN A 124 -11.84 -5.62 2.24
N ASP A 125 -12.71 -4.75 2.79
CA ASP A 125 -13.21 -4.89 4.15
C ASP A 125 -14.05 -6.16 4.36
N LYS A 126 -14.46 -6.83 3.28
CA LYS A 126 -15.18 -8.12 3.28
C LYS A 126 -14.30 -9.31 2.88
N GLY A 127 -13.00 -9.10 2.65
CA GLY A 127 -12.06 -10.16 2.34
C GLY A 127 -12.00 -11.20 3.47
N THR A 128 -11.67 -12.46 3.12
CA THR A 128 -11.61 -13.56 4.08
C THR A 128 -10.20 -14.15 4.24
N ILE A 129 -9.20 -13.58 3.56
CA ILE A 129 -7.78 -13.92 3.72
C ILE A 129 -7.07 -12.71 4.30
N THR A 130 -6.62 -12.80 5.54
CA THR A 130 -5.73 -11.80 6.11
C THR A 130 -4.29 -12.18 5.80
N ALA A 131 -3.62 -11.36 5.00
CA ALA A 131 -2.31 -11.70 4.44
C ALA A 131 -1.21 -10.71 4.89
N PRO A 132 -0.63 -10.88 6.09
CA PRO A 132 0.58 -10.16 6.49
C PRO A 132 1.74 -10.55 5.56
N THR A 133 2.14 -9.63 4.67
CA THR A 133 3.25 -9.89 3.75
C THR A 133 4.55 -9.20 4.17
N PHE A 134 5.68 -9.83 3.83
CA PHE A 134 7.01 -9.37 4.21
C PHE A 134 7.88 -9.19 2.96
N GLY A 135 8.08 -7.92 2.58
CA GLY A 135 8.85 -7.48 1.42
C GLY A 135 7.94 -7.08 0.24
N GLY A 136 8.15 -5.87 -0.30
CA GLY A 136 7.27 -5.27 -1.32
C GLY A 136 7.09 -6.09 -2.60
N GLY A 137 8.13 -6.82 -3.04
CA GLY A 137 8.00 -7.73 -4.19
C GLY A 137 7.07 -8.91 -3.93
N ALA A 138 7.01 -9.42 -2.69
CA ALA A 138 6.04 -10.44 -2.30
C ALA A 138 4.64 -9.83 -2.18
N ASN A 139 4.53 -8.63 -1.59
CA ASN A 139 3.26 -7.94 -1.45
C ASN A 139 2.56 -7.74 -2.80
N ALA A 140 3.28 -7.23 -3.81
CA ALA A 140 2.71 -7.00 -5.14
C ALA A 140 2.09 -8.27 -5.75
N MET A 141 2.81 -9.39 -5.70
CA MET A 141 2.34 -10.67 -6.24
C MET A 141 1.15 -11.23 -5.43
N VAL A 142 1.21 -11.13 -4.10
CA VAL A 142 0.14 -11.61 -3.21
C VAL A 142 -1.13 -10.80 -3.42
N THR A 143 -1.01 -9.47 -3.49
CA THR A 143 -2.13 -8.56 -3.77
C THR A 143 -2.77 -8.85 -5.13
N GLU A 144 -1.96 -9.00 -6.19
CA GLU A 144 -2.47 -9.29 -7.53
C GLU A 144 -3.23 -10.63 -7.59
N LEU A 145 -2.68 -11.68 -6.98
CA LEU A 145 -3.25 -13.02 -7.09
C LEU A 145 -4.41 -13.29 -6.12
N LEU A 146 -4.40 -12.69 -4.92
CA LEU A 146 -5.52 -12.83 -3.98
C LEU A 146 -6.71 -11.97 -4.40
N GLY A 147 -6.47 -10.81 -5.01
CA GLY A 147 -7.53 -9.87 -5.41
C GLY A 147 -8.48 -9.55 -4.26
N GLU A 148 -9.79 -9.65 -4.53
CA GLU A 148 -10.86 -9.36 -3.58
C GLU A 148 -10.90 -10.29 -2.35
N GLU A 149 -10.20 -11.42 -2.36
CA GLU A 149 -10.19 -12.34 -1.21
C GLU A 149 -9.33 -11.81 -0.06
N ALA A 150 -8.38 -10.92 -0.34
CA ALA A 150 -7.48 -10.36 0.66
C ALA A 150 -8.11 -9.18 1.42
N THR A 151 -7.97 -9.17 2.74
CA THR A 151 -8.41 -8.03 3.56
C THR A 151 -7.50 -6.82 3.40
N ILE A 152 -6.20 -7.07 3.40
CA ILE A 152 -5.15 -6.04 3.42
C ILE A 152 -4.06 -6.34 2.40
N SER A 153 -3.43 -5.27 1.91
CA SER A 153 -2.11 -5.31 1.29
C SER A 153 -1.11 -4.75 2.30
N SER A 154 0.02 -5.42 2.51
CA SER A 154 0.98 -4.97 3.52
C SER A 154 2.41 -5.29 3.17
N ASP A 155 3.35 -4.46 3.63
CA ASP A 155 4.79 -4.73 3.57
C ASP A 155 5.46 -4.48 4.93
N PHE A 156 5.69 -5.58 5.66
CA PHE A 156 6.39 -5.60 6.95
C PHE A 156 7.89 -5.88 6.81
N GLY A 157 8.54 -5.22 5.84
CA GLY A 157 9.97 -5.36 5.53
C GLY A 157 10.94 -4.71 6.54
N GLY A 158 12.24 -4.75 6.24
CA GLY A 158 13.25 -3.94 6.95
C GLY A 158 13.71 -4.44 8.33
N ASN A 159 13.56 -5.73 8.62
CA ASN A 159 13.95 -6.35 9.90
C ASN A 159 13.29 -5.67 11.13
N PRO A 160 11.95 -5.65 11.20
CA PRO A 160 11.25 -5.01 12.30
C PRO A 160 11.58 -5.70 13.64
N PRO A 161 11.80 -4.94 14.72
CA PRO A 161 12.00 -5.53 16.04
C PRO A 161 10.73 -6.22 16.55
N TYR A 162 10.90 -7.15 17.49
CA TYR A 162 9.79 -7.91 18.08
C TYR A 162 8.61 -7.06 18.53
N VAL A 163 8.87 -6.00 19.32
CA VAL A 163 7.81 -5.16 19.90
C VAL A 163 6.93 -4.56 18.81
N LYS A 164 7.56 -3.96 17.79
CA LYS A 164 6.87 -3.40 16.63
C LYS A 164 6.05 -4.47 15.90
N MET A 165 6.65 -5.62 15.63
CA MET A 165 5.93 -6.70 14.94
C MET A 165 4.78 -7.24 15.78
N ASN A 166 4.90 -7.29 17.10
CA ASN A 166 3.87 -7.77 18.01
C ASN A 166 2.69 -6.80 18.06
N ASP A 167 2.95 -5.49 18.10
CA ASP A 167 1.90 -4.46 18.02
C ASP A 167 1.18 -4.53 16.66
N ILE A 168 1.92 -4.62 15.56
CA ILE A 168 1.34 -4.81 14.21
C ILE A 168 0.45 -6.06 14.17
N SER A 169 0.90 -7.17 14.76
CA SER A 169 0.16 -8.44 14.80
C SER A 169 -1.16 -8.26 15.55
N LYS A 170 -1.11 -7.66 16.75
CA LYS A 170 -2.29 -7.44 17.60
C LYS A 170 -3.33 -6.56 16.91
N ILE A 171 -2.89 -5.45 16.32
CA ILE A 171 -3.76 -4.54 15.57
C ILE A 171 -4.37 -5.29 14.37
N SER A 172 -3.54 -5.92 13.53
CA SER A 172 -4.02 -6.67 12.36
C SER A 172 -5.04 -7.75 12.74
N PHE A 173 -4.80 -8.46 13.84
CA PHE A 173 -5.68 -9.54 14.28
C PHE A 173 -6.99 -9.03 14.87
N LYS A 174 -6.95 -7.98 15.69
CA LYS A 174 -8.14 -7.30 16.22
C LYS A 174 -9.12 -6.94 15.09
N TYR A 175 -8.62 -6.36 14.00
CA TYR A 175 -9.47 -5.89 12.91
C TYR A 175 -9.92 -7.03 11.97
N TRP A 176 -9.03 -7.95 11.60
CA TRP A 176 -9.28 -8.81 10.44
C TRP A 176 -9.45 -10.30 10.76
N LEU A 177 -8.94 -10.81 11.88
CA LEU A 177 -9.14 -12.23 12.21
C LEU A 177 -10.60 -12.63 12.43
N PRO A 178 -11.50 -11.81 13.02
CA PRO A 178 -12.89 -12.22 13.24
C PRO A 178 -13.63 -12.74 11.99
N GLN A 179 -13.29 -12.20 10.81
CA GLN A 179 -13.89 -12.61 9.53
C GLN A 179 -13.01 -13.57 8.71
N SER A 180 -11.74 -13.72 9.08
CA SER A 180 -10.77 -14.47 8.28
C SER A 180 -11.02 -15.97 8.32
N ASN A 181 -11.00 -16.58 7.14
CA ASN A 181 -10.90 -18.02 6.94
C ASN A 181 -9.44 -18.46 7.02
N VAL A 182 -8.55 -17.64 6.45
CA VAL A 182 -7.13 -17.94 6.31
C VAL A 182 -6.30 -16.77 6.83
N LEU A 183 -5.37 -17.07 7.73
CA LEU A 183 -4.26 -16.18 8.06
C LEU A 183 -3.06 -16.63 7.23
N PHE A 184 -2.65 -15.78 6.28
CA PHE A 184 -1.64 -16.10 5.29
C PHE A 184 -0.35 -15.30 5.51
N ILE A 185 0.61 -15.88 6.21
CA ILE A 185 1.87 -15.22 6.58
C ILE A 185 2.92 -15.54 5.50
N ILE A 186 3.19 -14.58 4.61
CA ILE A 186 4.00 -14.85 3.41
C ILE A 186 5.09 -13.80 3.15
N GLY A 187 6.22 -14.22 2.61
CA GLY A 187 7.24 -13.32 2.12
C GLY A 187 8.34 -14.06 1.37
N GLY A 188 9.12 -13.31 0.61
CA GLY A 188 10.31 -13.86 -0.05
C GLY A 188 11.36 -14.34 0.95
N LYS A 189 12.48 -14.88 0.43
CA LYS A 189 13.65 -15.18 1.25
C LYS A 189 14.28 -13.87 1.73
N ALA A 190 14.16 -13.59 3.02
CA ALA A 190 14.76 -12.42 3.63
C ALA A 190 16.28 -12.55 3.72
N ASN A 191 16.99 -11.44 3.48
CA ASN A 191 18.45 -11.39 3.62
C ASN A 191 18.86 -11.16 5.08
N ASN A 192 18.24 -10.18 5.75
CA ASN A 192 18.66 -9.70 7.07
C ASN A 192 17.58 -9.81 8.15
N THR A 193 16.32 -10.06 7.77
CA THR A 193 15.22 -10.13 8.73
C THR A 193 15.33 -11.37 9.60
N ASP A 194 15.29 -11.21 10.92
CA ASP A 194 15.20 -12.34 11.84
C ASP A 194 13.79 -12.94 11.78
N ILE A 195 13.67 -14.09 11.12
CA ILE A 195 12.38 -14.75 10.95
C ILE A 195 11.84 -15.25 12.29
N TYR A 196 12.70 -15.64 13.23
CA TYR A 196 12.27 -16.07 14.55
C TYR A 196 11.57 -14.93 15.29
N GLU A 197 12.12 -13.72 15.29
CA GLU A 197 11.49 -12.58 15.96
C GLU A 197 10.13 -12.23 15.33
N THR A 198 10.03 -12.26 14.00
CA THR A 198 8.75 -11.99 13.32
C THR A 198 7.70 -13.06 13.60
N PHE A 199 8.05 -14.34 13.57
CA PHE A 199 7.13 -15.44 13.86
C PHE A 199 6.76 -15.54 15.34
N ARG A 200 7.69 -15.23 16.24
CA ARG A 200 7.42 -15.12 17.67
C ARG A 200 6.37 -14.04 17.94
N ALA A 201 6.58 -12.84 17.40
CA ALA A 201 5.64 -11.74 17.54
C ALA A 201 4.24 -12.05 17.01
N MET A 202 4.14 -12.64 15.82
CA MET A 202 2.89 -13.06 15.21
C MET A 202 2.20 -14.19 16.00
N GLY A 203 2.96 -15.20 16.44
CA GLY A 203 2.44 -16.30 17.25
C GLY A 203 1.91 -15.82 18.60
N ASP A 204 2.65 -14.95 19.29
CA ASP A 204 2.23 -14.37 20.57
C ASP A 204 0.98 -13.49 20.40
N GLY A 205 0.91 -12.68 19.34
CA GLY A 205 -0.29 -11.91 19.00
C GLY A 205 -1.52 -12.78 18.75
N LEU A 206 -1.34 -13.93 18.08
CA LEU A 206 -2.42 -14.87 17.79
C LEU A 206 -2.91 -15.56 19.08
N ARG A 207 -1.98 -15.97 19.94
CA ARG A 207 -2.28 -16.54 21.25
C ARG A 207 -3.08 -15.55 22.10
N GLU A 208 -2.66 -14.28 22.16
CA GLU A 208 -3.36 -13.23 22.89
C GLU A 208 -4.76 -12.98 22.31
N PHE A 209 -4.90 -12.92 20.98
CA PHE A 209 -6.20 -12.78 20.34
C PHE A 209 -7.17 -13.89 20.78
N PHE A 210 -6.74 -15.16 20.75
CA PHE A 210 -7.55 -16.31 21.17
C PHE A 210 -7.88 -16.29 22.66
N GLN A 211 -6.96 -15.81 23.51
CA GLN A 211 -7.21 -15.64 24.95
C GLN A 211 -8.26 -14.56 25.23
N THR A 212 -8.26 -13.47 24.47
CA THR A 212 -9.18 -12.33 24.67
C THR A 212 -10.54 -12.54 24.01
N HIS A 213 -10.58 -13.09 22.79
CA HIS A 213 -11.79 -13.16 21.97
C HIS A 213 -12.38 -14.58 21.86
N GLY A 214 -11.66 -15.59 22.34
CA GLY A 214 -12.02 -16.99 22.18
C GLY A 214 -11.56 -17.60 20.85
N PRO A 215 -11.77 -18.91 20.65
CA PRO A 215 -11.33 -19.60 19.45
C PRO A 215 -12.23 -19.26 18.26
N ILE A 216 -11.63 -19.18 17.07
CA ILE A 216 -12.33 -18.97 15.80
C ILE A 216 -11.90 -20.04 14.78
N PRO A 217 -12.76 -20.42 13.82
CA PRO A 217 -12.36 -21.33 12.75
C PRO A 217 -11.40 -20.63 11.78
N LEU A 218 -10.11 -20.91 11.94
CA LEU A 218 -9.02 -20.30 11.18
C LEU A 218 -8.09 -21.38 10.64
N PHE A 219 -7.58 -21.21 9.42
CA PHE A 219 -6.48 -22.00 8.89
C PHE A 219 -5.25 -21.10 8.69
N VAL A 220 -4.07 -21.57 9.06
CA VAL A 220 -2.83 -20.78 8.92
C VAL A 220 -1.95 -21.33 7.80
N VAL A 221 -1.67 -20.49 6.80
CA VAL A 221 -0.73 -20.82 5.72
C VAL A 221 0.49 -19.94 5.87
N VAL A 222 1.69 -20.53 5.79
CA VAL A 222 2.94 -19.80 6.00
C VAL A 222 3.95 -20.14 4.92
N GLY A 223 4.52 -19.12 4.28
CA GLY A 223 5.59 -19.27 3.29
C GLY A 223 6.65 -18.18 3.46
N ARG A 224 7.75 -18.48 4.14
CA ARG A 224 8.84 -17.52 4.42
C ARG A 224 10.18 -18.21 4.37
N GLY A 225 11.22 -17.47 3.99
CA GLY A 225 12.62 -17.88 4.10
C GLY A 225 13.48 -16.78 4.74
N GLY A 226 14.61 -17.16 5.33
CA GLY A 226 15.58 -16.20 5.87
C GLY A 226 16.31 -16.69 7.13
N PRO A 227 17.10 -15.81 7.76
CA PRO A 227 17.78 -16.09 9.03
C PRO A 227 16.82 -16.63 10.10
N ASN A 228 17.26 -17.66 10.84
CA ASN A 228 16.52 -18.28 11.95
C ASN A 228 15.13 -18.86 11.59
N VAL A 229 14.82 -19.08 10.31
CA VAL A 229 13.50 -19.56 9.85
C VAL A 229 13.05 -20.86 10.50
N ILE A 230 13.94 -21.85 10.67
CA ILE A 230 13.59 -23.14 11.28
C ILE A 230 13.14 -22.94 12.73
N ARG A 231 13.87 -22.13 13.49
CA ARG A 231 13.53 -21.79 14.88
C ARG A 231 12.19 -21.06 14.95
N GLY A 232 11.97 -20.10 14.06
CA GLY A 232 10.69 -19.39 13.96
C GLY A 232 9.52 -20.33 13.63
N MET A 233 9.69 -21.20 12.64
CA MET A 233 8.64 -22.14 12.21
C MET A 233 8.28 -23.11 13.33
N ASN A 234 9.25 -23.61 14.08
CA ASN A 234 8.99 -24.46 15.25
C ASN A 234 8.22 -23.70 16.33
N TYR A 235 8.62 -22.47 16.64
CA TYR A 235 7.90 -21.66 17.63
C TYR A 235 6.44 -21.42 17.23
N LEU A 236 6.22 -21.01 15.97
CA LEU A 236 4.87 -20.78 15.46
C LEU A 236 4.08 -22.08 15.39
N ARG A 237 4.70 -23.21 15.06
CA ARG A 237 4.08 -24.54 15.11
C ARG A 237 3.56 -24.84 16.50
N ASP A 238 4.39 -24.70 17.53
CA ASP A 238 4.02 -25.00 18.91
C ASP A 238 2.84 -24.15 19.38
N ILE A 239 2.80 -22.87 18.97
CA ILE A 239 1.66 -21.97 19.19
C ILE A 239 0.39 -22.54 18.54
N LEU A 240 0.44 -22.84 17.24
CA LEU A 240 -0.71 -23.29 16.47
C LEU A 240 -1.24 -24.64 16.98
N ASP A 241 -0.34 -25.58 17.30
CA ASP A 241 -0.66 -26.86 17.91
C ASP A 241 -1.37 -26.65 19.27
N SER A 242 -0.85 -25.73 20.11
CA SER A 242 -1.45 -25.42 21.40
C SER A 242 -2.85 -24.78 21.30
N LEU A 243 -3.11 -24.06 20.21
CA LEU A 243 -4.41 -23.42 19.93
C LEU A 243 -5.36 -24.35 19.15
N GLY A 244 -4.90 -25.52 18.69
CA GLY A 244 -5.66 -26.44 17.86
C GLY A 244 -5.93 -25.94 16.44
N ILE A 245 -5.17 -24.95 15.97
CA ILE A 245 -5.35 -24.31 14.67
C ILE A 245 -4.67 -25.17 13.60
N PRO A 246 -5.36 -25.60 12.52
CA PRO A 246 -4.71 -26.29 11.43
C PRO A 246 -3.82 -25.36 10.60
N TYR A 247 -2.70 -25.90 10.10
CA TYR A 247 -1.73 -25.11 9.36
C TYR A 247 -0.98 -25.86 8.27
N ARG A 248 -0.34 -25.10 7.38
CA ARG A 248 0.62 -25.60 6.39
C ARG A 248 1.81 -24.64 6.28
N PHE A 249 3.02 -25.19 6.50
CA PHE A 249 4.28 -24.49 6.28
C PHE A 249 4.86 -24.82 4.90
N PHE A 250 5.38 -23.79 4.24
CA PHE A 250 6.14 -23.87 2.99
C PHE A 250 7.53 -23.26 3.21
N GLY A 251 8.55 -23.95 2.70
CA GLY A 251 9.94 -23.51 2.77
C GLY A 251 10.27 -22.48 1.69
N HIS A 252 11.53 -22.01 1.69
CA HIS A 252 12.02 -21.06 0.69
C HIS A 252 12.19 -21.67 -0.72
N ASP A 253 12.06 -22.99 -0.83
CA ASP A 253 12.15 -23.79 -2.03
C ASP A 253 10.81 -23.95 -2.75
N SER A 254 9.70 -23.57 -2.12
CA SER A 254 8.37 -23.55 -2.73
C SER A 254 8.19 -22.30 -3.59
N ALA A 255 7.56 -22.44 -4.77
CA ALA A 255 7.24 -21.30 -5.60
C ALA A 255 6.17 -20.43 -4.92
N MET A 256 6.41 -19.12 -4.85
CA MET A 256 5.50 -18.19 -4.16
C MET A 256 4.05 -18.28 -4.69
N SER A 257 3.89 -18.40 -6.01
CA SER A 257 2.59 -18.57 -6.66
C SER A 257 1.87 -19.86 -6.25
N GLU A 258 2.59 -20.96 -6.04
CA GLU A 258 2.00 -22.22 -5.55
C GLU A 258 1.48 -22.08 -4.13
N VAL A 259 2.22 -21.37 -3.26
CA VAL A 259 1.79 -21.10 -1.89
C VAL A 259 0.53 -20.21 -1.88
N ILE A 260 0.47 -19.20 -2.75
CA ILE A 260 -0.71 -18.33 -2.88
C ILE A 260 -1.92 -19.12 -3.38
N ASN A 261 -1.75 -19.96 -4.41
CA ASN A 261 -2.80 -20.83 -4.92
C ASN A 261 -3.31 -21.82 -3.86
N TYR A 262 -2.41 -22.33 -3.01
CA TYR A 262 -2.80 -23.16 -1.87
C TYR A 262 -3.65 -22.39 -0.86
N ALA A 263 -3.27 -21.15 -0.53
CA ALA A 263 -4.07 -20.31 0.38
C ALA A 263 -5.47 -20.02 -0.17
N LEU A 264 -5.60 -19.77 -1.49
CA LEU A 264 -6.89 -19.62 -2.16
C LEU A 264 -7.72 -20.91 -2.10
N ALA A 265 -7.11 -22.07 -2.38
CA ALA A 265 -7.80 -23.35 -2.31
C ALA A 265 -8.31 -23.66 -0.90
N ILE A 266 -7.52 -23.34 0.14
CA ILE A 266 -7.96 -23.48 1.54
C ILE A 266 -9.08 -22.51 1.87
N ASN A 267 -9.01 -21.25 1.39
CA ASN A 267 -10.08 -20.28 1.60
C ASN A 267 -11.40 -20.75 1.00
N GLU A 268 -11.37 -21.30 -0.22
CA GLU A 268 -12.54 -21.89 -0.85
C GLU A 268 -13.07 -23.12 -0.09
N TRP A 269 -12.19 -24.01 0.37
CA TRP A 269 -12.61 -25.12 1.23
C TRP A 269 -13.26 -24.63 2.53
N MET A 270 -12.71 -23.59 3.16
CA MET A 270 -13.28 -22.99 4.38
C MET A 270 -14.68 -22.41 4.15
N LYS A 271 -14.93 -21.77 3.00
CA LYS A 271 -16.27 -21.29 2.60
C LYS A 271 -17.25 -22.44 2.35
N ASN A 272 -16.76 -23.57 1.84
CA ASN A 272 -17.56 -24.73 1.46
C ASN A 272 -17.64 -25.82 2.54
N GLY A 273 -17.73 -25.42 3.82
CA GLY A 273 -17.96 -26.34 4.95
C GLY A 273 -16.73 -26.64 5.81
N GLY A 274 -15.51 -26.30 5.37
CA GLY A 274 -14.29 -26.51 6.16
C GLY A 274 -14.27 -25.75 7.49
N LYS A 275 -14.99 -24.62 7.58
CA LYS A 275 -15.21 -23.92 8.85
C LYS A 275 -15.85 -24.80 9.91
N ASP A 276 -16.86 -25.58 9.54
CA ASP A 276 -17.61 -26.40 10.49
C ASP A 276 -16.75 -27.59 10.96
N ASP A 277 -15.91 -28.14 10.09
CA ASP A 277 -14.91 -29.15 10.45
C ASP A 277 -13.93 -28.64 11.50
N ILE A 278 -13.45 -27.40 11.35
CA ILE A 278 -12.53 -26.78 12.31
C ILE A 278 -13.24 -26.48 13.63
N LYS A 279 -14.46 -25.91 13.58
CA LYS A 279 -15.27 -25.66 14.78
C LYS A 279 -15.48 -26.93 15.60
N ALA A 280 -15.85 -28.03 14.94
CA ALA A 280 -16.03 -29.32 15.58
C ALA A 280 -14.76 -29.82 16.30
N LYS A 281 -13.58 -29.62 15.70
CA LYS A 281 -12.29 -29.95 16.33
C LYS A 281 -11.95 -29.04 17.51
N LEU A 282 -12.22 -27.74 17.38
CA LEU A 282 -12.00 -26.74 18.42
C LEU A 282 -13.05 -26.79 19.54
N LYS A 283 -14.15 -27.53 19.35
CA LYS A 283 -15.30 -27.66 20.28
C LYS A 283 -15.98 -26.31 20.56
N ILE A 284 -16.15 -25.50 19.52
CA ILE A 284 -16.85 -24.21 19.52
C ILE A 284 -18.07 -24.22 18.63
#